data_AF-A0A067SZE9-F1
#
_entry.id   AF-A0A067SZE9-F1
#
_cell.length_a   1.000
_cell.length_b   1.000
_cell.length_c   1.000
_cell.angle_alpha   90.00
_cell.angle_beta   90.00
_cell.angle_gamma   90.00
#
_symmetry.space_group_name_H-M   'P 1'
#
loop_
_entity.id
_entity.type
_entity.pdbx_description
1 polymer ?
#
loop_
_entity_poly.entity_id
_entity_poly.type
_entity_poly.pdbx_seq_one_letter_code
_entity_poly.pdbx_strand_id
1 'polypeptide(L)'
;MDLPVGLLSVPEDLLVQEILAHLGLSSLASCMCTCRQLHALISSSVLLNYLKELEISGMIDNSRCSRRVISLKTRLEMLRERELRWMNLDWKWRTGVDPPPLNAAGTGSVFDGGLMVAKLMDPRAAVTGLYTMSLPHQMDKLPRWREFDIGQPYLPGIVAVEEDLLACVTFEQCHTRNQRFNMNIHLLRYSTLEPHSSAISPILRVTAFWTDYGRPNVHISICGDSLAFDYRYSIRSDSCLVIWNWKTGVTLGHLWKNQSLPRTGLAFLTKDLLVTVDLAKASIDVIKIPQSSESLAHKGATGLQPFLRLKLPVLQSLSFFEYAAANISGRPRPMASDQSRNTESTRPFLHDPLSTILSIYFRVSIKSIFVPRGAPIEPYLTFYLIIHRRVLLEYILQHPASVSSGQAQDKNAYIPEVPWEDWGIENTRMFAFEGRKDQLSNLSGTKCIITQNNNIEVLEFGRLKVAAHRAKRQNESTETKETEVRPGVKIELVDYDAPSRYPDPEHVFGEDIITCLPYIKGTYGSTGIIGEPKDGLWDGTWDSVFMDESHVIGTKESKSDDGATRIQKLDMLYFG
;
A
#
# COMPACT_ATOMS: atom_id res chain seq x y z
N MET A 1 21.50 42.95 34.14
CA MET A 1 20.35 42.54 33.30
C MET A 1 20.95 42.05 32.01
N ASP A 2 21.02 40.74 31.83
CA ASP A 2 21.54 40.16 30.59
C ASP A 2 20.58 40.52 29.45
N LEU A 3 21.10 41.21 28.43
CA LEU A 3 20.35 41.49 27.22
C LEU A 3 19.88 40.16 26.62
N PRO A 4 18.60 40.03 26.22
CA PRO A 4 18.13 38.81 25.59
C PRO A 4 18.97 38.57 24.34
N VAL A 5 19.61 37.40 24.28
CA VAL A 5 20.37 36.95 23.11
C VAL A 5 19.39 36.86 21.94
N GLY A 6 19.52 37.77 20.97
CA GLY A 6 18.65 37.80 19.80
C GLY A 6 18.88 36.56 18.94
N LEU A 7 17.83 35.99 18.35
CA LEU A 7 17.93 34.79 17.50
C LEU A 7 18.98 34.94 16.37
N LEU A 8 19.07 36.15 15.80
CA LEU A 8 20.01 36.50 14.71
C LEU A 8 21.46 36.74 15.18
N SER A 9 21.71 36.67 16.49
CA SER A 9 23.08 36.70 17.03
C SER A 9 23.73 35.31 17.07
N VAL A 10 22.95 34.25 16.83
CA VAL A 10 23.46 32.88 16.67
C VAL A 10 24.16 32.77 15.31
N PRO A 11 25.35 32.15 15.22
CA PRO A 11 26.01 31.87 13.94
C PRO A 11 25.07 31.17 12.94
N GLU A 12 25.10 31.59 11.68
CA GLU A 12 24.14 31.14 10.65
C GLU A 12 24.07 29.61 10.53
N ASP A 13 25.21 28.92 10.59
CA ASP A 13 25.26 27.46 10.52
C ASP A 13 24.51 26.79 11.67
N LEU A 14 24.67 27.30 12.91
CA LEU A 14 23.96 26.77 14.08
C LEU A 14 22.48 27.11 14.03
N LEU A 15 22.14 28.33 13.60
CA LEU A 15 20.75 28.75 13.42
C LEU A 15 20.04 27.84 12.40
N VAL A 16 20.71 27.52 11.29
CA VAL A 16 20.15 26.64 10.25
C VAL A 16 20.06 25.20 10.74
N GLN A 17 21.13 24.61 11.27
CA GLN A 17 21.21 23.18 11.58
C GLN A 17 20.47 22.80 12.85
N GLU A 18 20.55 23.60 13.91
CA GLU A 18 20.07 23.23 15.24
C GLU A 18 18.71 23.85 15.58
N ILE A 19 18.24 24.81 14.78
CA ILE A 19 16.96 25.49 15.03
C ILE A 19 16.04 25.34 13.82
N LEU A 20 16.38 25.96 12.69
CA LEU A 20 15.49 26.04 11.53
C LEU A 20 15.23 24.67 10.90
N ALA A 21 16.21 23.76 10.87
CA ALA A 21 16.05 22.42 10.29
C ALA A 21 15.06 21.51 11.05
N HIS A 22 14.69 21.88 12.28
CA HIS A 22 13.71 21.14 13.08
C HIS A 22 12.29 21.73 13.02
N LEU A 23 12.11 22.83 12.29
CA LEU A 23 10.81 23.46 12.09
C LEU A 23 10.08 22.84 10.90
N GLY A 24 8.78 22.61 11.03
CA GLY A 24 7.92 22.24 9.90
C GLY A 24 7.68 23.40 8.94
N LEU A 25 7.16 23.11 7.74
CA LEU A 25 6.96 24.10 6.68
C LEU A 25 6.20 25.36 7.11
N SER A 26 5.13 25.22 7.90
CA SER A 26 4.32 26.36 8.36
C SER A 26 5.12 27.31 9.25
N SER A 27 5.96 26.77 10.13
CA SER A 27 6.84 27.54 11.01
C SER A 27 7.95 28.20 10.19
N LEU A 28 8.55 27.49 9.23
CA LEU A 28 9.56 28.07 8.32
C LEU A 28 8.99 29.21 7.48
N ALA A 29 7.79 29.04 6.91
CA ALA A 29 7.10 30.10 6.19
C ALA A 29 6.84 31.32 7.07
N SER A 30 6.43 31.09 8.33
CA SER A 30 6.27 32.18 9.30
C SER A 30 7.59 32.91 9.55
N CYS A 31 8.70 32.19 9.75
CA CYS A 31 10.04 32.77 9.89
C CYS A 31 10.44 33.62 8.67
N MET A 32 10.16 33.15 7.45
CA MET A 32 10.42 33.90 6.21
C MET A 32 9.64 35.22 6.16
N CYS A 33 8.45 35.28 6.75
CA CYS A 33 7.64 36.49 6.80
C CYS A 33 8.04 37.47 7.93
N THR A 34 8.90 37.07 8.88
CA THR A 34 9.26 37.95 10.01
C THR A 34 10.28 39.03 9.63
N CYS A 35 11.35 38.68 8.90
CA CYS A 35 12.37 39.64 8.48
C CYS A 35 13.12 39.20 7.22
N ARG A 36 13.74 40.17 6.54
CA ARG A 36 14.50 39.94 5.28
C ARG A 36 15.71 39.01 5.48
N GLN A 37 16.35 39.05 6.65
CA GLN A 37 17.52 38.21 6.93
C GLN A 37 17.13 36.73 7.04
N LEU A 38 16.05 36.40 7.78
CA LEU A 38 15.53 35.04 7.86
C LEU A 38 15.00 34.57 6.51
N HIS A 39 14.31 35.44 5.77
CA HIS A 39 13.89 35.13 4.41
C HIS A 39 15.09 34.76 3.52
N ALA A 40 16.14 35.58 3.51
CA ALA A 40 17.34 35.34 2.72
C ALA A 40 18.05 34.04 3.14
N LEU A 41 18.22 33.82 4.45
CA LEU A 41 18.87 32.63 5.01
C LEU A 41 18.11 31.34 4.66
N ILE A 42 16.80 31.33 4.84
CA ILE A 42 15.95 30.16 4.53
C ILE A 42 15.94 29.89 3.02
N SER A 43 15.84 30.95 2.21
CA SER A 43 15.79 30.82 0.74
C SER A 43 17.11 30.34 0.14
N SER A 44 18.26 30.76 0.70
CA SER A 44 19.59 30.40 0.19
C SER A 44 20.11 29.07 0.74
N SER A 45 19.59 28.59 1.87
CA SER A 45 20.04 27.35 2.50
C SER A 45 19.65 26.11 1.70
N VAL A 46 20.65 25.37 1.21
CA VAL A 46 20.43 24.10 0.50
C VAL A 46 19.78 23.06 1.41
N LEU A 47 20.14 23.05 2.71
CA LEU A 47 19.57 22.11 3.68
C LEU A 47 18.08 22.36 3.89
N LEU A 48 17.69 23.61 4.14
CA LEU A 48 16.28 23.94 4.40
C LEU A 48 15.43 23.72 3.16
N ASN A 49 15.94 24.06 1.97
CA ASN A 49 15.27 23.73 0.72
C ASN A 49 15.12 22.22 0.53
N TYR A 50 16.15 21.43 0.84
CA TYR A 50 16.07 19.96 0.74
C TYR A 50 15.03 19.37 1.70
N LEU A 51 15.03 19.76 2.97
CA LEU A 51 14.04 19.30 3.94
C LEU A 51 12.62 19.71 3.54
N LYS A 52 12.46 20.92 3.01
CA LYS A 52 11.18 21.39 2.47
C LYS A 52 10.69 20.52 1.32
N GLU A 53 11.54 20.25 0.32
CA GLU A 53 11.14 19.42 -0.81
C GLU A 53 10.81 17.98 -0.37
N LEU A 54 11.53 17.43 0.62
CA LEU A 54 11.22 16.12 1.20
C LEU A 54 9.82 16.11 1.82
N GLU A 55 9.49 17.10 2.65
CA GLU A 55 8.19 17.19 3.32
C GLU A 55 7.05 17.37 2.31
N ILE A 56 7.21 18.28 1.33
CA ILE A 56 6.25 18.45 0.22
C ILE A 56 6.07 17.12 -0.53
N SER A 57 7.16 16.38 -0.74
CA SER A 57 7.15 15.16 -1.52
C SER A 57 6.57 13.94 -0.79
N GLY A 58 6.34 14.04 0.52
CA GLY A 58 6.02 12.90 1.37
C GLY A 58 7.18 11.91 1.46
N MET A 59 8.41 12.43 1.56
CA MET A 59 9.66 11.68 1.57
C MET A 59 10.46 11.99 2.85
N ILE A 60 11.41 11.11 3.18
CA ILE A 60 12.39 11.28 4.27
C ILE A 60 13.81 11.10 3.73
N ASP A 61 14.79 11.73 4.39
CA ASP A 61 16.20 11.56 4.05
C ASP A 61 16.66 10.13 4.36
N ASN A 62 17.34 9.50 3.40
CA ASN A 62 18.00 8.23 3.64
C ASN A 62 19.38 8.51 4.27
N SER A 63 19.49 8.32 5.58
CA SER A 63 20.72 8.58 6.33
C SER A 63 21.83 7.58 5.98
N ARG A 64 21.48 6.45 5.37
CA ARG A 64 22.43 5.43 4.90
C ARG A 64 23.09 5.77 3.58
N CYS A 65 22.44 6.63 2.80
CA CYS A 65 23.13 7.23 1.68
C CYS A 65 24.18 8.16 2.26
N SER A 66 25.45 7.91 1.95
CA SER A 66 26.53 8.72 2.48
C SER A 66 26.52 10.10 1.83
N ARG A 67 26.50 11.15 2.64
CA ARG A 67 26.67 12.54 2.15
C ARG A 67 28.04 12.78 1.50
N ARG A 68 29.02 11.90 1.75
CA ARG A 68 30.32 11.91 1.05
C ARG A 68 30.20 11.42 -0.40
N VAL A 69 29.21 10.57 -0.69
CA VAL A 69 28.97 10.02 -2.03
C VAL A 69 28.02 10.94 -2.80
N ILE A 70 26.93 11.38 -2.17
CA ILE A 70 25.95 12.28 -2.80
C ILE A 70 25.77 13.53 -1.94
N SER A 71 26.23 14.66 -2.47
CA SER A 71 26.12 15.97 -1.80
C SER A 71 24.67 16.37 -1.59
N LEU A 72 24.39 17.19 -0.58
CA LEU A 72 23.02 17.67 -0.28
C LEU A 72 22.38 18.42 -1.46
N LYS A 73 23.20 19.20 -2.18
CA LYS A 73 22.77 19.89 -3.41
C LYS A 73 22.32 18.89 -4.47
N THR A 74 23.11 17.84 -4.70
CA THR A 74 22.77 16.77 -5.65
C THR A 74 21.50 16.03 -5.22
N ARG A 75 21.30 15.76 -3.92
CA ARG A 75 20.05 15.14 -3.42
C ARG A 75 18.83 16.00 -3.73
N LEU A 76 18.93 17.31 -3.50
CA LEU A 76 17.86 18.26 -3.80
C LEU A 76 17.55 18.29 -5.30
N GLU A 77 18.57 18.31 -6.16
CA GLU A 77 18.41 18.24 -7.61
C GLU A 77 17.74 16.94 -8.05
N MET A 78 18.20 15.78 -7.54
CA MET A 78 17.59 14.48 -7.82
C MET A 78 16.12 14.41 -7.38
N LEU A 79 15.79 14.95 -6.20
CA LEU A 79 14.42 14.95 -5.69
C LEU A 79 13.50 15.78 -6.58
N ARG A 80 13.93 16.99 -6.95
CA ARG A 80 13.18 17.88 -7.83
C ARG A 80 13.00 17.29 -9.23
N GLU A 81 14.06 16.71 -9.80
CA GLU A 81 13.99 16.05 -11.10
C GLU A 81 12.99 14.90 -11.07
N ARG A 82 13.07 14.03 -10.06
CA ARG A 82 12.13 12.91 -9.87
C ARG A 82 10.68 13.40 -9.77
N GLU A 83 10.42 14.41 -8.95
CA GLU A 83 9.06 14.93 -8.76
C GLU A 83 8.53 15.60 -10.04
N LEU A 84 9.37 16.32 -10.77
CA LEU A 84 9.03 16.89 -12.07
C LEU A 84 8.69 15.78 -13.09
N ARG A 85 9.48 14.70 -13.13
CA ARG A 85 9.23 13.55 -14.01
C ARG A 85 7.91 12.88 -13.69
N TRP A 86 7.62 12.62 -12.41
CA TRP A 86 6.34 12.04 -12.01
C TRP A 86 5.16 12.96 -12.31
N MET A 87 5.31 14.27 -12.08
CA MET A 87 4.27 15.24 -12.39
C MET A 87 3.96 15.29 -13.89
N ASN A 88 5.00 15.30 -14.73
CA ASN A 88 4.87 15.38 -16.18
C ASN A 88 4.73 14.01 -16.85
N LEU A 89 4.70 12.95 -16.05
CA LEU A 89 4.71 11.56 -16.49
C LEU A 89 5.88 11.23 -17.44
N ASP A 90 7.03 11.86 -17.25
CA ASP A 90 8.21 11.81 -18.11
C ASP A 90 9.28 10.81 -17.62
N TRP A 91 9.15 9.54 -18.00
CA TRP A 91 10.14 8.52 -17.68
C TRP A 91 11.49 8.82 -18.36
N LYS A 92 12.57 8.46 -17.68
CA LYS A 92 13.95 8.63 -18.11
C LYS A 92 14.36 7.61 -19.17
N TRP A 93 13.91 6.38 -19.01
CA TRP A 93 14.13 5.31 -19.98
C TRP A 93 13.04 4.25 -19.85
N ARG A 94 12.94 3.43 -20.90
CA ARG A 94 12.03 2.30 -21.00
C ARG A 94 12.83 1.06 -21.37
N THR A 95 12.47 -0.09 -20.81
CA THR A 95 13.01 -1.37 -21.26
C THR A 95 11.90 -2.42 -21.33
N GLY A 96 11.97 -3.27 -22.35
CA GLY A 96 11.14 -4.47 -22.44
C GLY A 96 11.86 -5.61 -21.72
N VAL A 97 11.12 -6.40 -20.93
CA VAL A 97 11.65 -7.56 -20.24
C VAL A 97 10.85 -8.78 -20.66
N ASP A 98 11.55 -9.78 -21.18
CA ASP A 98 10.94 -11.07 -21.48
C ASP A 98 10.60 -11.77 -20.15
N PRO A 99 9.33 -12.06 -19.89
CA PRO A 99 8.97 -12.86 -18.73
C PRO A 99 9.47 -14.30 -18.91
N PRO A 100 9.73 -15.06 -17.82
CA PRO A 100 9.82 -16.50 -17.91
C PRO A 100 8.49 -17.07 -18.44
N PRO A 101 8.40 -18.37 -18.78
CA PRO A 101 7.14 -18.99 -19.15
C PRO A 101 6.14 -18.93 -17.98
N LEU A 102 5.41 -17.81 -17.90
CA LEU A 102 4.51 -17.46 -16.81
C LEU A 102 3.09 -17.78 -17.24
N ASN A 103 2.47 -18.72 -16.54
CA ASN A 103 1.02 -18.79 -16.48
C ASN A 103 0.55 -17.62 -15.61
N ALA A 104 -0.13 -16.64 -16.22
CA ALA A 104 -0.66 -15.45 -15.58
C ALA A 104 -1.82 -15.86 -14.65
N ALA A 105 -1.48 -16.34 -13.46
CA ALA A 105 -2.47 -16.58 -12.41
C ALA A 105 -2.81 -15.29 -11.63
N GLY A 106 -2.54 -14.11 -12.19
CA GLY A 106 -2.84 -12.81 -11.58
C GLY A 106 -2.17 -12.57 -10.22
N THR A 107 -1.07 -13.27 -9.91
CA THR A 107 -0.40 -13.18 -8.60
C THR A 107 1.04 -12.69 -8.78
N GLY A 108 1.14 -11.40 -9.11
CA GLY A 108 2.37 -10.62 -9.05
C GLY A 108 2.34 -9.67 -7.86
N SER A 109 3.49 -9.42 -7.24
CA SER A 109 3.67 -8.35 -6.27
C SER A 109 4.96 -7.62 -6.59
N VAL A 110 4.89 -6.31 -6.74
CA VAL A 110 6.07 -5.45 -6.68
C VAL A 110 6.44 -5.25 -5.22
N PHE A 111 7.67 -4.87 -4.92
CA PHE A 111 8.11 -4.30 -3.64
C PHE A 111 9.27 -3.36 -3.94
N ASP A 112 9.82 -2.68 -2.94
CA ASP A 112 10.83 -1.64 -3.15
C ASP A 112 12.04 -2.17 -3.95
N GLY A 113 12.10 -1.83 -5.25
CA GLY A 113 13.16 -2.27 -6.15
C GLY A 113 13.07 -3.73 -6.63
N GLY A 114 11.92 -4.41 -6.51
CA GLY A 114 11.77 -5.78 -6.99
C GLY A 114 10.37 -6.15 -7.47
N LEU A 115 10.30 -7.15 -8.35
CA LEU A 115 9.05 -7.73 -8.84
C LEU A 115 9.08 -9.24 -8.61
N MET A 116 8.02 -9.76 -7.99
CA MET A 116 7.79 -11.19 -7.80
C MET A 116 6.53 -11.64 -8.51
N VAL A 117 6.60 -12.81 -9.15
CA VAL A 117 5.47 -13.44 -9.84
C VAL A 117 5.44 -14.93 -9.52
N ALA A 118 4.24 -15.49 -9.38
CA ALA A 118 4.04 -16.93 -9.18
C ALA A 118 4.36 -17.76 -10.43
N LYS A 119 5.09 -18.87 -10.27
CA LYS A 119 5.29 -19.97 -11.25
C LYS A 119 4.19 -21.01 -11.05
N LEU A 120 3.21 -20.97 -11.94
CA LEU A 120 2.16 -21.98 -11.97
C LEU A 120 2.51 -23.06 -13.00
N MET A 121 2.60 -24.32 -12.58
CA MET A 121 2.82 -25.45 -13.50
C MET A 121 1.53 -26.00 -14.12
N ASP A 122 0.40 -25.97 -13.40
CA ASP A 122 -0.89 -26.48 -13.87
C ASP A 122 -2.02 -25.57 -13.35
N PRO A 123 -2.98 -25.15 -14.22
CA PRO A 123 -4.17 -24.38 -13.84
C PRO A 123 -4.96 -24.94 -12.64
N ARG A 124 -4.87 -26.25 -12.40
CA ARG A 124 -5.55 -26.95 -11.28
C ARG A 124 -4.62 -27.15 -10.07
N ALA A 125 -3.31 -27.04 -10.24
CA ALA A 125 -2.32 -27.27 -9.20
C ALA A 125 -2.12 -26.06 -8.28
N ALA A 126 -1.38 -26.29 -7.20
CA ALA A 126 -0.80 -25.24 -6.38
C ALA A 126 0.38 -24.60 -7.12
N VAL A 127 0.81 -23.42 -6.68
CA VAL A 127 2.01 -22.78 -7.24
C VAL A 127 3.22 -23.54 -6.72
N THR A 128 4.21 -23.73 -7.58
CA THR A 128 5.38 -24.58 -7.31
C THR A 128 6.68 -23.80 -7.18
N GLY A 129 6.76 -22.56 -7.68
CA GLY A 129 7.94 -21.71 -7.50
C GLY A 129 7.73 -20.22 -7.77
N LEU A 130 8.56 -19.33 -7.24
CA LEU A 130 8.42 -17.90 -7.45
C LEU A 130 9.48 -17.45 -8.44
N TYR A 131 9.10 -16.58 -9.37
CA TYR A 131 10.07 -15.81 -10.14
C TYR A 131 10.21 -14.44 -9.48
N THR A 132 11.45 -13.99 -9.29
CA THR A 132 11.71 -12.61 -8.88
C THR A 132 12.71 -11.94 -9.80
N MET A 133 12.65 -10.62 -9.89
CA MET A 133 13.73 -9.80 -10.42
C MET A 133 13.96 -8.59 -9.52
N SER A 134 15.19 -8.10 -9.52
CA SER A 134 15.48 -6.73 -9.06
C SER A 134 15.20 -5.75 -10.21
N LEU A 135 14.54 -4.65 -9.89
CA LEU A 135 14.22 -3.60 -10.85
C LEU A 135 15.46 -2.72 -11.07
N PRO A 136 15.94 -2.55 -12.31
CA PRO A 136 17.18 -1.82 -12.56
C PRO A 136 16.98 -0.31 -12.45
N HIS A 137 17.93 0.38 -11.82
CA HIS A 137 17.98 1.86 -11.79
C HIS A 137 18.77 2.47 -12.96
N GLN A 138 19.52 1.63 -13.67
CA GLN A 138 20.42 2.03 -14.75
C GLN A 138 20.06 1.24 -16.01
N MET A 139 20.03 1.92 -17.15
CA MET A 139 19.59 1.36 -18.42
C MET A 139 20.47 0.19 -18.91
N ASP A 140 21.76 0.20 -18.56
CA ASP A 140 22.75 -0.82 -18.94
C ASP A 140 22.63 -2.12 -18.13
N LYS A 141 21.89 -2.11 -17.03
CA LYS A 141 21.67 -3.29 -16.19
C LYS A 141 20.37 -3.98 -16.60
N LEU A 142 20.50 -5.01 -17.44
CA LEU A 142 19.35 -5.85 -17.77
C LEU A 142 18.82 -6.57 -16.53
N PRO A 143 17.50 -6.54 -16.28
CA PRO A 143 16.90 -7.27 -15.19
C PRO A 143 17.11 -8.78 -15.41
N ARG A 144 17.47 -9.48 -14.34
CA ARG A 144 17.65 -10.94 -14.37
C ARG A 144 16.63 -11.59 -13.48
N TRP A 145 15.84 -12.48 -14.08
CA TRP A 145 14.95 -13.35 -13.34
C TRP A 145 15.74 -14.36 -12.51
N ARG A 146 15.32 -14.55 -11.27
CA ARG A 146 15.73 -15.64 -10.39
C ARG A 146 14.52 -16.51 -10.16
N GLU A 147 14.70 -17.81 -10.34
CA GLU A 147 13.69 -18.80 -10.04
C GLU A 147 13.88 -19.33 -8.62
N PHE A 148 12.77 -19.51 -7.92
CA PHE A 148 12.72 -19.99 -6.56
C PHE A 148 11.85 -21.23 -6.50
N ASP A 149 12.45 -22.38 -6.21
CA ASP A 149 11.73 -23.61 -5.92
C ASP A 149 11.79 -23.87 -4.41
N ILE A 150 10.64 -23.97 -3.76
CA ILE A 150 10.52 -24.23 -2.31
C ILE A 150 10.36 -25.75 -2.06
N GLY A 151 10.28 -26.56 -3.12
CA GLY A 151 10.16 -28.02 -3.04
C GLY A 151 8.80 -28.51 -2.53
N GLN A 152 7.84 -27.61 -2.32
CA GLN A 152 6.51 -27.92 -1.81
C GLN A 152 5.44 -27.07 -2.53
N PRO A 153 4.23 -27.62 -2.74
CA PRO A 153 3.11 -26.84 -3.23
C PRO A 153 2.76 -25.73 -2.22
N TYR A 154 2.60 -24.51 -2.73
CA TYR A 154 2.25 -23.36 -1.91
C TYR A 154 1.10 -22.56 -2.54
N LEU A 155 0.51 -21.65 -1.77
CA LEU A 155 -0.59 -20.83 -2.28
C LEU A 155 -0.07 -19.73 -3.21
N PRO A 156 -0.69 -19.55 -4.40
CA PRO A 156 -0.44 -18.38 -5.22
C PRO A 156 -0.73 -17.11 -4.40
N GLY A 157 0.27 -16.23 -4.29
CA GLY A 157 0.01 -14.80 -4.15
C GLY A 157 0.26 -14.16 -2.80
N ILE A 158 0.76 -14.87 -1.79
CA ILE A 158 0.90 -14.25 -0.45
C ILE A 158 2.32 -14.35 0.04
N VAL A 159 3.07 -13.38 -0.46
CA VAL A 159 4.43 -13.08 -0.05
C VAL A 159 4.41 -11.71 0.58
N ALA A 160 4.90 -11.59 1.81
CA ALA A 160 5.36 -10.31 2.31
C ALA A 160 6.89 -10.30 2.25
N VAL A 161 7.41 -9.26 1.61
CA VAL A 161 8.82 -8.89 1.67
C VAL A 161 8.93 -7.64 2.53
N GLU A 162 9.81 -7.66 3.52
CA GLU A 162 10.13 -6.51 4.38
C GLU A 162 11.58 -6.69 4.85
N GLU A 163 12.49 -5.75 4.58
CA GLU A 163 13.87 -5.78 5.10
C GLU A 163 14.67 -7.09 4.88
N ASP A 164 14.61 -7.67 3.68
CA ASP A 164 15.15 -9.01 3.35
C ASP A 164 14.39 -10.19 3.96
N LEU A 165 13.38 -9.99 4.80
CA LEU A 165 12.51 -11.07 5.25
C LEU A 165 11.48 -11.38 4.16
N LEU A 166 11.48 -12.63 3.73
CA LEU A 166 10.51 -13.23 2.85
C LEU A 166 9.64 -14.19 3.66
N ALA A 167 8.36 -13.88 3.84
CA ALA A 167 7.41 -14.82 4.47
C ALA A 167 6.54 -15.50 3.41
N CYS A 168 6.59 -16.84 3.35
CA CYS A 168 5.89 -17.66 2.36
C CYS A 168 4.99 -18.71 3.01
N VAL A 169 3.75 -18.86 2.53
CA VAL A 169 2.76 -19.78 3.09
C VAL A 169 2.72 -21.10 2.30
N THR A 170 3.02 -22.22 2.94
CA THR A 170 3.06 -23.57 2.34
C THR A 170 2.00 -24.51 2.94
N PHE A 171 1.71 -25.58 2.19
CA PHE A 171 0.72 -26.60 2.57
C PHE A 171 1.34 -27.99 2.50
N GLU A 172 1.35 -28.69 3.63
CA GLU A 172 1.90 -30.04 3.72
C GLU A 172 0.81 -31.05 4.05
N GLN A 173 0.68 -32.11 3.25
CA GLN A 173 -0.28 -33.18 3.53
C GLN A 173 0.16 -33.98 4.76
N CYS A 174 -0.73 -34.10 5.75
CA CYS A 174 -0.52 -34.92 6.93
C CYS A 174 -0.45 -36.40 6.54
N HIS A 175 0.67 -37.06 6.86
CA HIS A 175 0.89 -38.47 6.50
C HIS A 175 -0.06 -39.44 7.22
N THR A 176 -0.69 -39.00 8.31
CA THR A 176 -1.49 -39.86 9.19
C THR A 176 -2.97 -39.93 8.84
N ARG A 177 -3.49 -39.02 7.99
CA ARG A 177 -4.92 -38.98 7.59
C ARG A 177 -5.08 -38.41 6.18
N ASN A 178 -5.79 -39.15 5.32
CA ASN A 178 -5.86 -38.91 3.87
C ASN A 178 -6.45 -37.55 3.40
N GLN A 179 -6.79 -36.61 4.27
CA GLN A 179 -7.49 -35.37 3.89
C GLN A 179 -7.12 -34.15 4.73
N ARG A 180 -6.01 -34.20 5.49
CA ARG A 180 -5.60 -33.08 6.35
C ARG A 180 -4.32 -32.44 5.83
N PHE A 181 -4.28 -31.12 5.81
CA PHE A 181 -3.14 -30.30 5.41
C PHE A 181 -2.69 -29.43 6.57
N ASN A 182 -1.37 -29.35 6.79
CA ASN A 182 -0.75 -28.38 7.68
C ASN A 182 -0.44 -27.11 6.90
N MET A 183 -0.77 -25.97 7.49
CA MET A 183 -0.41 -24.66 6.97
C MET A 183 0.78 -24.12 7.74
N ASN A 184 1.84 -23.78 7.02
CA ASN A 184 3.10 -23.29 7.58
C ASN A 184 3.48 -21.95 6.93
N ILE A 185 4.18 -21.10 7.69
CA ILE A 185 4.80 -19.88 7.17
C ILE A 185 6.32 -20.05 7.27
N HIS A 186 6.99 -20.09 6.13
CA HIS A 186 8.44 -20.12 6.03
C HIS A 186 8.99 -18.70 6.06
N LEU A 187 9.95 -18.45 6.95
CA LEU A 187 10.67 -17.20 7.12
C LEU A 187 12.05 -17.34 6.49
N LEU A 188 12.21 -16.78 5.30
CA LEU A 188 13.42 -16.88 4.48
C LEU A 188 14.07 -15.51 4.31
N ARG A 189 15.34 -15.49 3.92
CA ARG A 189 16.00 -14.29 3.43
C ARG A 189 15.67 -14.11 1.95
N TYR A 190 15.17 -12.96 1.52
CA TYR A 190 14.89 -12.70 0.10
C TYR A 190 16.17 -12.75 -0.76
N SER A 191 17.29 -12.28 -0.21
CA SER A 191 18.58 -12.25 -0.88
C SER A 191 19.17 -13.63 -1.14
N THR A 192 19.15 -14.53 -0.14
CA THR A 192 19.80 -15.85 -0.18
C THR A 192 18.85 -17.05 -0.26
N LEU A 193 17.56 -16.84 0.07
CA LEU A 193 16.51 -17.87 0.23
C LEU A 193 16.75 -18.87 1.35
N GLU A 194 17.77 -18.66 2.16
CA GLU A 194 18.02 -19.49 3.33
C GLU A 194 17.05 -19.09 4.46
N PRO A 195 16.85 -19.96 5.46
CA PRO A 195 16.20 -19.59 6.71
C PRO A 195 16.67 -18.23 7.24
N HIS A 196 15.71 -17.36 7.61
CA HIS A 196 16.04 -16.02 8.08
C HIS A 196 16.84 -16.08 9.39
N SER A 197 18.05 -15.54 9.41
CA SER A 197 19.00 -15.68 10.53
C SER A 197 18.51 -15.06 11.84
N SER A 198 17.64 -14.05 11.78
CA SER A 198 17.01 -13.45 12.97
C SER A 198 15.80 -14.22 13.51
N ALA A 199 15.29 -15.23 12.79
CA ALA A 199 14.18 -16.05 13.25
C ALA A 199 14.72 -17.25 14.05
N ILE A 200 14.34 -17.34 15.33
CA ILE A 200 14.66 -18.51 16.18
C ILE A 200 14.03 -19.78 15.58
N SER A 201 12.80 -19.66 15.07
CA SER A 201 12.13 -20.71 14.30
C SER A 201 11.88 -20.22 12.88
N PRO A 202 12.51 -20.82 11.86
CA PRO A 202 12.31 -20.39 10.47
C PRO A 202 10.97 -20.83 9.89
N ILE A 203 10.17 -21.61 10.64
CA ILE A 203 8.84 -22.06 10.26
C ILE A 203 7.88 -21.72 11.40
N LEU A 204 6.85 -20.93 11.11
CA LEU A 204 5.73 -20.69 12.01
C LEU A 204 4.59 -21.64 11.62
N ARG A 205 4.19 -22.52 12.54
CA ARG A 205 3.06 -23.43 12.34
C ARG A 205 1.77 -22.68 12.64
N VAL A 206 0.88 -22.59 11.65
CA VAL A 206 -0.38 -21.87 11.80
C VAL A 206 -1.46 -22.78 12.35
N THR A 207 -1.93 -23.71 11.53
CA THR A 207 -3.04 -24.60 11.83
C THR A 207 -3.05 -25.75 10.83
N ALA A 208 -3.96 -26.70 11.03
CA ALA A 208 -4.25 -27.71 10.03
C ALA A 208 -5.72 -27.65 9.63
N PHE A 209 -6.00 -27.93 8.37
CA PHE A 209 -7.35 -27.92 7.81
C PHE A 209 -7.60 -29.14 6.95
N TRP A 210 -8.85 -29.31 6.57
CA TRP A 210 -9.31 -30.45 5.80
C TRP A 210 -9.58 -30.04 4.35
N THR A 211 -9.37 -30.96 3.41
CA THR A 211 -9.55 -30.70 1.97
C THR A 211 -10.94 -30.24 1.59
N ASP A 212 -11.94 -30.73 2.32
CA ASP A 212 -13.35 -30.39 2.15
C ASP A 212 -13.66 -28.93 2.53
N TYR A 213 -12.79 -28.23 3.27
CA TYR A 213 -12.95 -26.81 3.57
C TYR A 213 -12.51 -25.91 2.41
N GLY A 214 -11.93 -26.50 1.36
CA GLY A 214 -11.34 -25.76 0.26
C GLY A 214 -10.00 -25.13 0.65
N ARG A 215 -9.38 -24.44 -0.31
CA ARG A 215 -8.14 -23.71 -0.08
C ARG A 215 -8.46 -22.43 0.71
N PRO A 216 -7.77 -22.17 1.84
CA PRO A 216 -7.97 -20.94 2.57
C PRO A 216 -7.48 -19.75 1.76
N ASN A 217 -8.25 -18.67 1.78
CA ASN A 217 -7.75 -17.36 1.38
C ASN A 217 -6.97 -16.81 2.58
N VAL A 218 -5.71 -16.45 2.37
CA VAL A 218 -4.83 -15.96 3.43
C VAL A 218 -4.54 -14.48 3.19
N HIS A 219 -4.00 -13.74 4.15
CA HIS A 219 -3.18 -12.54 3.89
C HIS A 219 -2.06 -12.48 4.92
N ILE A 220 -0.97 -11.79 4.55
CA ILE A 220 0.20 -11.65 5.41
C ILE A 220 0.71 -10.22 5.35
N SER A 221 1.09 -9.68 6.50
CA SER A 221 1.66 -8.35 6.62
C SER A 221 2.76 -8.37 7.67
N ILE A 222 3.86 -7.67 7.41
CA ILE A 222 5.03 -7.62 8.29
C ILE A 222 5.27 -6.14 8.64
N CYS A 223 5.56 -5.86 9.90
CA CYS A 223 5.94 -4.53 10.37
C CYS A 223 6.91 -4.68 11.54
N GLY A 224 8.19 -4.41 11.30
CA GLY A 224 9.24 -4.67 12.28
C GLY A 224 9.28 -6.13 12.68
N ASP A 225 9.21 -6.38 13.98
CA ASP A 225 9.24 -7.73 14.55
C ASP A 225 7.87 -8.44 14.49
N SER A 226 6.80 -7.71 14.14
CA SER A 226 5.44 -8.24 14.11
C SER A 226 5.10 -8.80 12.73
N LEU A 227 4.61 -10.04 12.69
CA LEU A 227 4.03 -10.68 11.52
C LEU A 227 2.56 -10.96 11.80
N ALA A 228 1.68 -10.27 11.08
CA ALA A 228 0.24 -10.49 11.11
C ALA A 228 -0.16 -11.42 9.96
N PHE A 229 -1.00 -12.40 10.28
CA PHE A 229 -1.48 -13.39 9.34
C PHE A 229 -2.96 -13.64 9.58
N ASP A 230 -3.75 -13.49 8.54
CA ASP A 230 -5.15 -13.89 8.54
C ASP A 230 -5.39 -15.01 7.54
N TYR A 231 -6.33 -15.88 7.87
CA TYR A 231 -6.82 -16.87 6.94
C TYR A 231 -8.33 -17.07 7.11
N ARG A 232 -8.99 -17.45 6.01
CA ARG A 232 -10.42 -17.72 5.94
C ARG A 232 -10.69 -18.87 4.97
N TYR A 233 -11.68 -19.70 5.29
CA TYR A 233 -12.16 -20.74 4.38
C TYR A 233 -13.36 -20.22 3.59
N SER A 234 -13.52 -20.65 2.34
CA SER A 234 -14.69 -20.25 1.55
C SER A 234 -15.96 -20.99 1.98
N ILE A 235 -15.82 -22.24 2.41
CA ILE A 235 -16.94 -23.13 2.75
C ILE A 235 -17.36 -22.99 4.21
N ARG A 236 -16.41 -22.65 5.10
CA ARG A 236 -16.67 -22.37 6.51
C ARG A 236 -16.42 -20.91 6.77
N SER A 237 -17.33 -20.23 7.47
CA SER A 237 -17.13 -18.87 7.98
C SER A 237 -16.05 -18.77 9.06
N ASP A 238 -15.16 -19.75 9.17
CA ASP A 238 -14.05 -19.78 10.10
C ASP A 238 -12.97 -18.84 9.57
N SER A 239 -12.66 -17.81 10.36
CA SER A 239 -11.55 -16.89 10.12
C SER A 239 -10.74 -16.72 11.38
N CYS A 240 -9.43 -16.55 11.20
CA CYS A 240 -8.51 -16.35 12.30
C CYS A 240 -7.44 -15.35 11.88
N LEU A 241 -7.20 -14.36 12.74
CA LEU A 241 -6.05 -13.48 12.67
C LEU A 241 -5.09 -13.87 13.80
N VAL A 242 -3.84 -14.11 13.46
CA VAL A 242 -2.77 -14.39 14.41
C VAL A 242 -1.64 -13.39 14.18
N ILE A 243 -1.07 -12.88 15.28
CA ILE A 243 0.08 -12.00 15.23
C ILE A 243 1.21 -12.67 16.00
N TRP A 244 2.36 -12.80 15.36
CA TRP A 244 3.59 -13.29 15.99
C TRP A 244 4.63 -12.19 16.07
N ASN A 245 5.50 -12.30 17.07
CA ASN A 245 6.86 -11.81 16.92
C ASN A 245 7.62 -12.85 16.09
N TRP A 246 7.90 -12.56 14.82
CA TRP A 246 8.47 -13.57 13.92
C TRP A 246 9.92 -13.92 14.25
N LYS A 247 10.65 -13.02 14.92
CA LYS A 247 12.02 -13.30 15.38
C LYS A 247 12.02 -14.34 16.50
N THR A 248 11.11 -14.22 17.46
CA THR A 248 11.06 -15.12 18.62
C THR A 248 10.12 -16.33 18.43
N GLY A 249 9.20 -16.25 17.46
CA GLY A 249 8.12 -17.22 17.28
C GLY A 249 6.98 -17.10 18.30
N VAL A 250 7.03 -16.11 19.20
CA VAL A 250 6.00 -15.91 20.24
C VAL A 250 4.74 -15.33 19.62
N THR A 251 3.59 -15.97 19.87
CA THR A 251 2.28 -15.42 19.52
C THR A 251 1.94 -14.22 20.40
N LEU A 252 1.86 -13.03 19.81
CA LEU A 252 1.50 -11.79 20.49
C LEU A 252 0.00 -11.71 20.77
N GLY A 253 -0.82 -12.34 19.93
CA GLY A 253 -2.25 -12.46 20.14
C GLY A 253 -2.96 -13.13 18.97
N HIS A 254 -4.21 -13.51 19.20
CA HIS A 254 -5.07 -14.05 18.15
C HIS A 254 -6.50 -13.52 18.27
N LEU A 255 -7.18 -13.40 17.14
CA LEU A 255 -8.60 -13.06 17.05
C LEU A 255 -9.32 -14.18 16.30
N TRP A 256 -10.13 -14.95 17.03
CA TRP A 256 -10.95 -16.03 16.47
C TRP A 256 -12.39 -15.55 16.38
N LYS A 257 -13.05 -15.81 15.26
CA LYS A 257 -14.48 -15.54 15.10
C LYS A 257 -15.18 -16.83 14.69
N ASN A 258 -16.08 -17.32 15.55
CA ASN A 258 -16.92 -18.49 15.28
C ASN A 258 -18.22 -18.14 14.53
N GLN A 259 -18.29 -17.02 13.80
CA GLN A 259 -19.55 -16.52 13.21
C GLN A 259 -19.41 -15.94 11.80
N SER A 260 -20.57 -15.90 11.13
CA SER A 260 -20.91 -15.95 9.70
C SER A 260 -20.10 -15.18 8.66
N LEU A 261 -19.42 -14.07 8.97
CA LEU A 261 -18.73 -13.27 7.94
C LEU A 261 -17.29 -12.90 8.35
N PRO A 262 -16.33 -13.13 7.44
CA PRO A 262 -14.91 -13.11 7.76
C PRO A 262 -14.36 -11.68 7.89
N ARG A 263 -13.30 -11.56 8.70
CA ARG A 263 -12.39 -10.42 8.58
C ARG A 263 -11.44 -10.63 7.42
N THR A 264 -11.00 -9.55 6.80
CA THR A 264 -10.17 -9.60 5.60
C THR A 264 -9.35 -8.32 5.45
N GLY A 265 -8.20 -8.44 4.79
CA GLY A 265 -7.27 -7.34 4.63
C GLY A 265 -6.49 -7.03 5.92
N LEU A 266 -5.21 -6.75 5.77
CA LEU A 266 -4.29 -6.46 6.87
C LEU A 266 -3.33 -5.34 6.49
N ALA A 267 -3.38 -4.23 7.23
CA ALA A 267 -2.39 -3.17 7.11
C ALA A 267 -1.97 -2.66 8.49
N PHE A 268 -0.66 -2.53 8.69
CA PHE A 268 -0.12 -1.84 9.84
C PHE A 268 -0.20 -0.33 9.62
N LEU A 269 -0.69 0.39 10.62
CA LEU A 269 -0.63 1.86 10.65
C LEU A 269 0.61 2.33 11.40
N THR A 270 0.98 1.62 12.46
CA THR A 270 2.23 1.73 13.21
C THR A 270 2.68 0.32 13.61
N LYS A 271 3.82 0.18 14.30
CA LYS A 271 4.30 -1.10 14.83
C LYS A 271 3.34 -1.78 15.82
N ASP A 272 2.45 -1.01 16.43
CA ASP A 272 1.54 -1.40 17.50
C ASP A 272 0.06 -1.23 17.12
N LEU A 273 -0.25 -0.74 15.92
CA LEU A 273 -1.61 -0.58 15.41
C LEU A 273 -1.78 -1.30 14.08
N LEU A 274 -2.76 -2.20 14.04
CA LEU A 274 -3.16 -2.96 12.87
C LEU A 274 -4.60 -2.62 12.52
N VAL A 275 -4.92 -2.51 11.23
CA VAL A 275 -6.30 -2.42 10.75
C VAL A 275 -6.68 -3.63 9.91
N THR A 276 -7.95 -4.02 10.03
CA THR A 276 -8.58 -5.09 9.24
C THR A 276 -10.03 -4.74 8.96
N VAL A 277 -10.64 -5.29 7.91
CA VAL A 277 -12.04 -5.07 7.58
C VAL A 277 -12.90 -6.20 8.14
N ASP A 278 -13.89 -5.88 8.97
CA ASP A 278 -14.96 -6.80 9.39
C ASP A 278 -16.15 -6.63 8.44
N LEU A 279 -16.30 -7.57 7.50
CA LEU A 279 -17.39 -7.55 6.52
C LEU A 279 -18.76 -7.72 7.17
N ALA A 280 -18.84 -8.45 8.30
CA ALA A 280 -20.10 -8.67 9.02
C ALA A 280 -20.65 -7.38 9.61
N LYS A 281 -19.74 -6.49 10.02
CA LYS A 281 -20.07 -5.25 10.71
C LYS A 281 -19.95 -4.04 9.79
N ALA A 282 -19.64 -4.26 8.51
CA ALA A 282 -19.34 -3.22 7.53
C ALA A 282 -18.40 -2.16 8.13
N SER A 283 -17.21 -2.58 8.56
CA SER A 283 -16.34 -1.69 9.32
C SER A 283 -14.86 -2.01 9.22
N ILE A 284 -14.03 -1.00 9.47
CA ILE A 284 -12.59 -1.14 9.71
C ILE A 284 -12.38 -1.28 11.22
N ASP A 285 -11.94 -2.45 11.66
CA ASP A 285 -11.54 -2.72 13.04
C ASP A 285 -10.08 -2.28 13.23
N VAL A 286 -9.83 -1.44 14.25
CA VAL A 286 -8.48 -1.04 14.69
C VAL A 286 -8.08 -1.88 15.89
N ILE A 287 -6.96 -2.60 15.76
CA ILE A 287 -6.45 -3.54 16.74
C ILE A 287 -5.11 -3.02 17.27
N LYS A 288 -5.01 -2.92 18.60
CA LYS A 288 -3.75 -2.63 19.28
C LYS A 288 -3.00 -3.93 19.52
N ILE A 289 -1.73 -3.97 19.13
CA ILE A 289 -0.86 -5.13 19.30
C ILE A 289 -0.21 -5.03 20.68
N PRO A 290 -0.31 -6.07 21.54
CA PRO A 290 0.37 -6.09 22.82
C PRO A 290 1.89 -5.98 22.66
N GLN A 291 2.55 -5.25 23.54
CA GLN A 291 4.02 -5.23 23.56
C GLN A 291 4.55 -6.53 24.19
N SER A 292 5.69 -7.03 23.69
CA SER A 292 6.24 -8.33 24.10
C SER A 292 6.55 -8.43 25.61
N SER A 293 6.86 -7.31 26.27
CA SER A 293 7.08 -7.24 27.72
C SER A 293 5.81 -7.54 28.52
N GLU A 294 4.64 -7.20 28.01
CA GLU A 294 3.34 -7.41 28.67
C GLU A 294 2.87 -8.87 28.52
N SER A 295 3.22 -9.52 27.39
CA SER A 295 2.75 -10.87 27.06
C SER A 295 3.39 -11.98 27.92
N LEU A 296 4.62 -11.81 28.39
CA LEU A 296 5.33 -12.83 29.19
C LEU A 296 4.68 -13.09 30.56
N ALA A 297 3.88 -12.16 31.07
CA ALA A 297 3.23 -12.30 32.38
C ALA A 297 2.03 -13.26 32.38
N HIS A 298 1.43 -13.53 31.22
CA HIS A 298 0.27 -14.42 31.09
C HIS A 298 0.63 -15.63 30.23
N LYS A 299 0.63 -16.83 30.82
CA LYS A 299 0.96 -18.11 30.14
C LYS A 299 -0.09 -18.57 29.11
N GLY A 300 -0.72 -17.65 28.38
CA GLY A 300 -1.65 -17.93 27.29
C GLY A 300 -1.74 -16.73 26.36
N ALA A 301 -1.78 -16.98 25.06
CA ALA A 301 -1.96 -15.90 24.07
C ALA A 301 -3.25 -15.13 24.38
N THR A 302 -3.14 -13.81 24.49
CA THR A 302 -4.27 -12.93 24.77
C THR A 302 -5.19 -12.88 23.54
N GLY A 303 -6.50 -12.84 23.80
CA GLY A 303 -7.46 -12.56 22.75
C GLY A 303 -7.27 -11.12 22.28
N LEU A 304 -6.90 -10.95 21.01
CA LEU A 304 -6.93 -9.63 20.38
C LEU A 304 -8.39 -9.15 20.35
N GLN A 305 -8.59 -7.86 20.59
CA GLN A 305 -9.90 -7.22 20.44
C GLN A 305 -9.71 -5.90 19.70
N PRO A 306 -10.63 -5.54 18.78
CA PRO A 306 -10.67 -4.19 18.25
C PRO A 306 -10.94 -3.22 19.40
N PHE A 307 -10.22 -2.10 19.45
CA PHE A 307 -10.50 -1.03 20.43
C PHE A 307 -11.23 0.15 19.80
N LEU A 308 -11.32 0.20 18.47
CA LEU A 308 -12.07 1.20 17.73
C LEU A 308 -12.61 0.55 16.44
N ARG A 309 -13.82 0.94 16.05
CA ARG A 309 -14.45 0.49 14.80
C ARG A 309 -14.89 1.70 13.98
N LEU A 310 -14.36 1.81 12.77
CA LEU A 310 -14.76 2.85 11.82
C LEU A 310 -15.78 2.25 10.84
N LYS A 311 -17.01 2.72 10.86
CA LYS A 311 -18.08 2.19 9.99
C LYS A 311 -17.81 2.56 8.53
N LEU A 312 -18.00 1.58 7.66
CA LEU A 312 -18.07 1.76 6.22
C LEU A 312 -19.49 2.23 5.84
N PRO A 313 -19.67 2.75 4.60
CA PRO A 313 -20.98 3.06 4.04
C PRO A 313 -22.01 1.95 4.27
N VAL A 314 -23.23 2.33 4.67
CA VAL A 314 -24.32 1.38 4.86
C VAL A 314 -24.79 0.91 3.49
N LEU A 315 -24.82 -0.41 3.27
CA LEU A 315 -25.41 -0.98 2.06
C LEU A 315 -26.94 -0.88 2.13
N GLN A 316 -27.59 -0.65 0.98
CA GLN A 316 -29.04 -0.75 0.90
C GLN A 316 -29.46 -2.16 1.27
N SER A 317 -30.61 -2.29 1.95
CA SER A 317 -31.26 -3.54 2.37
C SER A 317 -30.35 -4.78 2.27
N LEU A 318 -29.77 -5.19 3.41
CA LEU A 318 -28.84 -6.33 3.50
C LEU A 318 -29.37 -7.66 2.92
N SER A 319 -30.66 -7.71 2.58
CA SER A 319 -31.30 -8.77 1.80
C SER A 319 -30.82 -8.86 0.36
N PHE A 320 -30.38 -7.76 -0.25
CA PHE A 320 -29.95 -7.68 -1.65
C PHE A 320 -28.45 -7.47 -1.82
N PHE A 321 -27.78 -6.80 -0.88
CA PHE A 321 -26.36 -6.52 -1.00
C PHE A 321 -25.58 -7.04 0.19
N GLU A 322 -24.37 -7.52 -0.06
CA GLU A 322 -23.39 -7.77 0.99
C GLU A 322 -21.96 -7.47 0.54
N TYR A 323 -21.13 -7.09 1.50
CA TYR A 323 -19.69 -7.02 1.31
C TYR A 323 -19.12 -8.43 1.17
N ALA A 324 -18.72 -8.79 -0.05
CA ALA A 324 -18.26 -10.13 -0.39
C ALA A 324 -16.75 -10.33 -0.12
N ALA A 325 -15.96 -9.25 -0.25
CA ALA A 325 -14.52 -9.27 -0.01
C ALA A 325 -14.03 -7.86 0.32
N ALA A 326 -12.93 -7.77 1.06
CA ALA A 326 -12.18 -6.53 1.20
C ALA A 326 -10.68 -6.80 1.37
N ASN A 327 -9.84 -5.81 1.07
CA ASN A 327 -8.40 -5.87 1.31
C ASN A 327 -7.91 -4.46 1.68
N ILE A 328 -6.87 -4.37 2.51
CA ILE A 328 -6.22 -3.11 2.84
C ILE A 328 -4.76 -3.21 2.44
N SER A 329 -4.29 -2.26 1.67
CA SER A 329 -2.88 -2.15 1.29
C SER A 329 -2.39 -0.72 1.50
N GLY A 330 -1.09 -0.56 1.76
CA GLY A 330 -0.46 0.73 1.93
C GLY A 330 1.05 0.58 1.97
N ARG A 331 1.78 1.41 1.22
CA ARG A 331 3.23 1.28 1.05
C ARG A 331 3.93 2.65 0.96
N PRO A 332 5.16 2.78 1.49
CA PRO A 332 5.87 1.80 2.34
C PRO A 332 5.11 1.50 3.63
N ARG A 333 5.42 0.37 4.26
CA ARG A 333 4.87 0.02 5.57
C ARG A 333 5.51 0.88 6.66
N PRO A 334 4.90 1.03 7.84
CA PRO A 334 5.50 1.75 8.95
C PRO A 334 6.86 1.13 9.28
N MET A 335 7.94 1.87 9.06
CA MET A 335 9.28 1.36 9.31
C MET A 335 9.48 1.14 10.81
N ALA A 336 10.09 0.03 11.18
CA ALA A 336 10.43 -0.27 12.57
C ALA A 336 11.72 0.42 12.98
N SER A 337 11.74 1.76 12.99
CA SER A 337 12.80 2.63 13.56
C SER A 337 14.26 2.43 13.11
N ASP A 338 14.60 1.35 12.42
CA ASP A 338 15.89 1.08 11.82
C ASP A 338 15.66 0.93 10.33
N GLN A 339 16.20 1.84 9.53
CA GLN A 339 16.14 1.72 8.08
C GLN A 339 16.63 0.30 7.66
N SER A 340 16.03 -0.36 6.67
CA SER A 340 16.39 -1.76 6.38
C SER A 340 17.84 -1.89 5.90
N ARG A 341 18.63 -2.87 6.39
CA ARG A 341 20.05 -3.11 5.97
C ARG A 341 20.25 -3.26 4.46
N ASN A 342 19.17 -3.51 3.73
CA ASN A 342 19.19 -3.76 2.31
C ASN A 342 18.66 -2.60 1.45
N THR A 343 18.24 -1.47 2.02
CA THR A 343 18.03 -0.28 1.20
C THR A 343 19.36 0.10 0.57
N GLU A 344 19.41 0.09 -0.76
CA GLU A 344 20.61 0.44 -1.51
C GLU A 344 21.15 1.78 -0.99
N SER A 345 22.41 1.79 -0.55
CA SER A 345 23.08 2.99 -0.02
C SER A 345 23.20 4.12 -1.05
N THR A 346 22.77 3.89 -2.28
CA THR A 346 22.78 4.84 -3.39
C THR A 346 21.54 5.73 -3.43
N ARG A 347 20.41 5.33 -2.81
CA ARG A 347 19.17 6.13 -2.84
C ARG A 347 19.20 7.22 -1.77
N PRO A 348 19.13 8.52 -2.11
CA PRO A 348 19.28 9.60 -1.13
C PRO A 348 18.05 9.86 -0.26
N PHE A 349 16.86 9.42 -0.68
CA PHE A 349 15.60 9.62 0.03
C PHE A 349 14.69 8.40 -0.13
N LEU A 350 13.69 8.29 0.73
CA LEU A 350 12.70 7.22 0.77
C LEU A 350 11.31 7.83 0.99
N HIS A 351 10.25 7.11 0.65
CA HIS A 351 8.89 7.52 1.02
C HIS A 351 8.72 7.60 2.55
N ASP A 352 8.09 8.66 3.05
CA ASP A 352 7.66 8.76 4.45
C ASP A 352 6.48 7.81 4.69
N PRO A 353 6.61 6.76 5.52
CA PRO A 353 5.51 5.86 5.83
C PRO A 353 4.27 6.58 6.36
N LEU A 354 4.40 7.68 7.10
CA LEU A 354 3.23 8.40 7.63
C LEU A 354 2.49 9.17 6.55
N SER A 355 3.20 9.68 5.55
CA SER A 355 2.60 10.43 4.44
C SER A 355 1.89 9.53 3.41
N THR A 356 2.08 8.21 3.49
CA THR A 356 1.49 7.25 2.54
C THR A 356 -0.03 7.24 2.53
N ILE A 357 -0.58 6.82 1.40
CA ILE A 357 -1.99 6.44 1.29
C ILE A 357 -2.20 4.96 1.61
N LEU A 358 -3.38 4.66 2.11
CA LEU A 358 -3.94 3.33 2.21
C LEU A 358 -5.04 3.21 1.15
N SER A 359 -5.14 2.04 0.53
CA SER A 359 -6.29 1.66 -0.29
C SER A 359 -7.03 0.55 0.42
N ILE A 360 -8.33 0.77 0.63
CA ILE A 360 -9.27 -0.21 1.12
C ILE A 360 -10.13 -0.61 -0.07
N TYR A 361 -9.90 -1.81 -0.53
CA TYR A 361 -10.69 -2.46 -1.56
C TYR A 361 -11.89 -3.15 -0.94
N PHE A 362 -13.07 -3.06 -1.54
CA PHE A 362 -14.17 -3.96 -1.22
C PHE A 362 -15.05 -4.31 -2.43
N ARG A 363 -15.56 -5.54 -2.45
CA ARG A 363 -16.56 -6.01 -3.41
C ARG A 363 -17.92 -6.00 -2.77
N VAL A 364 -18.90 -5.46 -3.46
CA VAL A 364 -20.32 -5.60 -3.12
C VAL A 364 -20.96 -6.58 -4.09
N SER A 365 -21.57 -7.63 -3.55
CA SER A 365 -22.30 -8.65 -4.31
C SER A 365 -23.79 -8.42 -4.24
N ILE A 366 -24.47 -8.70 -5.35
CA ILE A 366 -25.93 -8.71 -5.44
C ILE A 366 -26.40 -10.11 -5.08
N LYS A 367 -27.09 -10.27 -3.94
CA LYS A 367 -27.78 -11.50 -3.51
C LYS A 367 -28.92 -11.80 -4.47
N SER A 368 -28.62 -12.44 -5.61
CA SER A 368 -29.66 -12.95 -6.47
C SER A 368 -30.23 -14.22 -5.86
N ILE A 369 -31.51 -14.17 -5.50
CA ILE A 369 -32.25 -15.29 -4.87
C ILE A 369 -32.35 -16.51 -5.82
N PHE A 370 -31.98 -16.37 -7.11
CA PHE A 370 -32.20 -17.39 -8.14
C PHE A 370 -31.06 -17.54 -9.15
N VAL A 371 -29.79 -17.55 -8.73
CA VAL A 371 -28.71 -17.94 -9.64
C VAL A 371 -28.62 -19.47 -9.70
N PRO A 372 -28.93 -20.12 -10.84
CA PRO A 372 -28.76 -21.56 -10.98
C PRO A 372 -27.29 -21.92 -10.77
N ARG A 373 -27.02 -23.04 -10.08
CA ARG A 373 -25.65 -23.58 -9.97
C ARG A 373 -25.01 -23.67 -11.37
N GLY A 374 -23.94 -22.92 -11.60
CA GLY A 374 -23.18 -22.92 -12.86
C GLY A 374 -23.41 -21.70 -13.76
N ALA A 375 -24.25 -20.74 -13.38
CA ALA A 375 -24.30 -19.45 -14.07
C ALA A 375 -22.95 -18.71 -13.95
N PRO A 376 -22.58 -17.86 -14.93
CA PRO A 376 -21.40 -17.02 -14.84
C PRO A 376 -21.37 -16.23 -13.53
N ILE A 377 -20.16 -16.07 -12.99
CA ILE A 377 -19.85 -15.36 -11.73
C ILE A 377 -20.70 -14.09 -11.63
N GLU A 378 -21.41 -13.95 -10.50
CA GLU A 378 -22.29 -12.82 -10.23
C GLU A 378 -21.58 -11.49 -10.50
N PRO A 379 -22.29 -10.49 -11.05
CA PRO A 379 -21.73 -9.16 -11.16
C PRO A 379 -21.41 -8.65 -9.74
N TYR A 380 -20.15 -8.26 -9.55
CA TYR A 380 -19.71 -7.56 -8.35
C TYR A 380 -19.36 -6.14 -8.73
N LEU A 381 -19.79 -5.20 -7.89
CA LEU A 381 -19.26 -3.85 -7.93
C LEU A 381 -18.01 -3.80 -7.06
N THR A 382 -16.96 -3.24 -7.64
CA THR A 382 -15.68 -3.10 -6.98
C THR A 382 -15.49 -1.64 -6.59
N PHE A 383 -15.23 -1.40 -5.31
CA PHE A 383 -14.92 -0.09 -4.78
C PHE A 383 -13.50 -0.06 -4.23
N TYR A 384 -12.83 1.06 -4.42
CA TYR A 384 -11.56 1.38 -3.79
C TYR A 384 -11.70 2.68 -3.03
N LEU A 385 -11.34 2.64 -1.75
CA LEU A 385 -11.38 3.77 -0.85
C LEU A 385 -9.94 4.16 -0.49
N ILE A 386 -9.54 5.35 -0.89
CA ILE A 386 -8.22 5.92 -0.63
C ILE A 386 -8.28 6.83 0.59
N ILE A 387 -7.33 6.68 1.52
CA ILE A 387 -7.19 7.52 2.72
C ILE A 387 -5.71 7.72 3.06
N HIS A 388 -5.34 8.88 3.59
CA HIS A 388 -3.98 9.08 4.13
C HIS A 388 -3.78 8.32 5.44
N ARG A 389 -2.67 7.59 5.57
CA ARG A 389 -2.29 6.90 6.81
C ARG A 389 -2.20 7.86 7.99
N ARG A 390 -1.51 9.02 7.83
CA ARG A 390 -1.40 10.04 8.88
C ARG A 390 -2.77 10.53 9.37
N VAL A 391 -3.69 10.82 8.44
CA VAL A 391 -5.03 11.32 8.80
C VAL A 391 -5.82 10.26 9.57
N LEU A 392 -5.79 9.00 9.09
CA LEU A 392 -6.41 7.89 9.80
C LEU A 392 -5.81 7.70 11.21
N LEU A 393 -4.49 7.80 11.35
CA LEU A 393 -3.81 7.72 12.64
C LEU A 393 -4.17 8.87 13.59
N GLU A 394 -4.12 10.11 13.11
CA GLU A 394 -4.52 11.29 13.89
C GLU A 394 -5.96 11.13 14.40
N TYR A 395 -6.87 10.66 13.54
CA TYR A 395 -8.24 10.37 13.91
C TYR A 395 -8.35 9.29 15.00
N ILE A 396 -7.66 8.16 14.84
CA ILE A 396 -7.63 7.07 15.82
C ILE A 396 -7.09 7.56 17.17
N LEU A 397 -6.05 8.39 17.17
CA LEU A 397 -5.41 8.91 18.38
C LEU A 397 -6.27 9.97 19.10
N GLN A 398 -7.12 10.68 18.37
CA GLN A 398 -8.10 11.63 18.94
C GLN A 398 -9.31 10.94 19.57
N HIS A 399 -9.53 9.66 19.25
CA HIS A 399 -10.57 8.83 19.84
C HIS A 399 -9.94 7.74 20.72
N PRO A 400 -9.18 8.10 21.77
CA PRO A 400 -8.70 7.11 22.70
C PRO A 400 -9.96 6.48 23.31
N ALA A 401 -10.19 5.20 22.99
CA ALA A 401 -11.17 4.43 23.71
C ALA A 401 -10.85 4.62 25.20
N SER A 402 -11.88 4.81 26.02
CA SER A 402 -11.80 4.95 27.48
C SER A 402 -11.32 3.66 28.16
N VAL A 403 -10.30 3.03 27.58
CA VAL A 403 -9.64 1.82 28.04
C VAL A 403 -8.66 2.30 29.10
N SER A 404 -9.16 2.38 30.32
CA SER A 404 -8.35 2.45 31.52
C SER A 404 -7.25 1.40 31.42
N SER A 405 -6.02 1.84 31.16
CA SER A 405 -4.83 1.01 31.07
C SER A 405 -4.64 0.27 32.40
N GLY A 406 -5.22 -0.92 32.52
CA GLY A 406 -5.14 -1.74 33.73
C GLY A 406 -6.38 -2.54 34.11
N GLN A 407 -7.55 -2.32 33.50
CA GLN A 407 -8.67 -3.24 33.71
C GLN A 407 -8.56 -4.45 32.80
N ALA A 408 -8.61 -5.64 33.41
CA ALA A 408 -8.65 -6.92 32.71
C ALA A 408 -9.70 -6.87 31.59
N GLN A 409 -9.34 -7.33 30.39
CA GLN A 409 -10.20 -7.35 29.20
C GLN A 409 -11.53 -8.05 29.53
N ASP A 410 -12.56 -7.27 29.84
CA ASP A 410 -13.92 -7.76 29.83
C ASP A 410 -14.26 -8.09 28.37
N LYS A 411 -14.60 -9.35 28.09
CA LYS A 411 -15.03 -9.77 26.74
C LYS A 411 -16.27 -9.02 26.27
N ASN A 412 -16.98 -8.37 27.19
CA ASN A 412 -18.17 -7.56 26.93
C ASN A 412 -17.88 -6.06 26.91
N ALA A 413 -16.62 -5.63 26.95
CA ALA A 413 -16.27 -4.23 26.84
C ALA A 413 -16.85 -3.65 25.52
N TYR A 414 -17.57 -2.54 25.65
CA TYR A 414 -18.09 -1.81 24.51
C TYR A 414 -16.93 -1.32 23.63
N ILE A 415 -16.99 -1.65 22.34
CA ILE A 415 -16.01 -1.16 21.36
C ILE A 415 -16.60 0.12 20.75
N PRO A 416 -15.96 1.29 20.92
CA PRO A 416 -16.40 2.52 20.28
C PRO A 416 -16.56 2.33 18.77
N GLU A 417 -17.73 2.72 18.26
CA GLU A 417 -18.04 2.72 16.84
C GLU A 417 -18.16 4.18 16.38
N VAL A 418 -17.50 4.50 15.27
CA VAL A 418 -17.52 5.81 14.63
C VAL A 418 -18.28 5.69 13.32
N PRO A 419 -19.37 6.45 13.12
CA PRO A 419 -20.18 6.40 11.92
C PRO A 419 -19.42 7.01 10.72
N TRP A 420 -19.80 6.63 9.50
CA TRP A 420 -19.08 7.00 8.28
C TRP A 420 -18.99 8.52 8.07
N GLU A 421 -20.03 9.25 8.48
CA GLU A 421 -20.17 10.70 8.29
C GLU A 421 -19.09 11.47 9.08
N ASP A 422 -18.64 10.91 10.21
CA ASP A 422 -17.70 11.56 11.12
C ASP A 422 -16.23 11.41 10.69
N TRP A 423 -15.89 10.37 9.91
CA TRP A 423 -14.50 10.09 9.53
C TRP A 423 -14.27 9.96 8.03
N GLY A 424 -15.27 9.53 7.26
CA GLY A 424 -15.14 9.13 5.87
C GLY A 424 -15.17 10.27 4.87
N ILE A 425 -16.17 11.16 4.96
CA ILE A 425 -16.52 12.13 3.91
C ILE A 425 -15.33 13.01 3.49
N GLU A 426 -14.69 13.69 4.46
CA GLU A 426 -13.63 14.66 4.18
C GLU A 426 -12.26 14.02 3.96
N ASN A 427 -12.05 12.80 4.49
CA ASN A 427 -10.73 12.19 4.59
C ASN A 427 -10.48 11.09 3.57
N THR A 428 -11.49 10.74 2.77
CA THR A 428 -11.40 9.64 1.82
C THR A 428 -11.73 10.05 0.39
N ARG A 429 -11.26 9.27 -0.57
CA ARG A 429 -11.69 9.31 -1.98
C ARG A 429 -12.09 7.90 -2.38
N MET A 430 -13.34 7.71 -2.80
CA MET A 430 -13.79 6.45 -3.34
C MET A 430 -13.71 6.45 -4.88
N PHE A 431 -13.48 5.27 -5.46
CA PHE A 431 -13.55 4.94 -6.89
C PHE A 431 -14.40 3.68 -7.05
N ALA A 432 -15.24 3.63 -8.08
CA ALA A 432 -16.04 2.45 -8.41
C ALA A 432 -15.65 1.93 -9.79
N PHE A 433 -15.62 0.61 -9.93
CA PHE A 433 -15.24 -0.08 -11.15
C PHE A 433 -16.25 -1.18 -11.46
N GLU A 434 -16.66 -1.24 -12.72
CA GLU A 434 -17.57 -2.25 -13.25
C GLU A 434 -16.76 -3.33 -13.99
N GLY A 435 -16.87 -4.57 -13.54
CA GLY A 435 -16.26 -5.71 -14.21
C GLY A 435 -14.77 -5.94 -13.87
N ARG A 436 -14.06 -6.60 -14.80
CA ARG A 436 -12.70 -7.13 -14.55
C ARG A 436 -11.56 -6.30 -15.12
N LYS A 437 -11.85 -5.44 -16.11
CA LYS A 437 -10.81 -4.71 -16.86
C LYS A 437 -10.32 -3.48 -16.10
N ASP A 438 -11.21 -2.83 -15.38
CA ASP A 438 -10.82 -1.67 -14.59
C ASP A 438 -10.35 -2.11 -13.21
N GLN A 439 -9.14 -1.71 -12.85
CA GLN A 439 -8.50 -2.11 -11.61
C GLN A 439 -7.63 -0.97 -11.08
N LEU A 440 -7.71 -0.74 -9.77
CA LEU A 440 -6.65 -0.05 -9.05
C LEU A 440 -5.58 -1.10 -8.75
N SER A 441 -4.40 -0.91 -9.33
CA SER A 441 -3.43 -1.98 -9.39
C SER A 441 -2.42 -1.91 -8.24
N ASN A 442 -1.79 -0.76 -8.00
CA ASN A 442 -0.70 -0.62 -7.02
C ASN A 442 -0.59 0.77 -6.37
N LEU A 443 -0.04 0.80 -5.16
CA LEU A 443 0.24 1.99 -4.36
C LEU A 443 1.75 2.16 -4.16
N SER A 444 2.23 3.41 -4.26
CA SER A 444 3.58 3.77 -3.84
C SER A 444 3.59 5.16 -3.21
N GLY A 445 3.86 5.21 -1.91
CA GLY A 445 3.87 6.48 -1.18
C GLY A 445 2.49 7.11 -1.17
N THR A 446 2.39 8.28 -1.77
CA THR A 446 1.17 9.07 -1.94
C THR A 446 0.48 8.86 -3.30
N LYS A 447 1.02 7.97 -4.14
CA LYS A 447 0.54 7.74 -5.50
C LYS A 447 -0.18 6.40 -5.65
N CYS A 448 -1.14 6.35 -6.56
CA CYS A 448 -1.71 5.10 -7.06
C CYS A 448 -1.92 5.15 -8.58
N ILE A 449 -2.07 3.97 -9.19
CA ILE A 449 -2.41 3.83 -10.60
C ILE A 449 -3.78 3.19 -10.74
N ILE A 450 -4.62 3.81 -11.57
CA ILE A 450 -5.88 3.26 -12.03
C ILE A 450 -5.74 2.95 -13.52
N THR A 451 -6.21 1.78 -13.94
CA THR A 451 -6.46 1.48 -15.35
C THR A 451 -7.95 1.53 -15.60
N GLN A 452 -8.39 2.40 -16.51
CA GLN A 452 -9.80 2.52 -16.88
C GLN A 452 -9.93 2.73 -18.39
N ASN A 453 -10.74 1.91 -19.06
CA ASN A 453 -10.94 2.00 -20.52
C ASN A 453 -9.63 2.01 -21.33
N ASN A 454 -8.65 1.17 -20.93
CA ASN A 454 -7.29 1.12 -21.46
C ASN A 454 -6.45 2.40 -21.24
N ASN A 455 -6.98 3.42 -20.58
CA ASN A 455 -6.19 4.57 -20.14
C ASN A 455 -5.52 4.24 -18.82
N ILE A 456 -4.34 4.80 -18.62
CA ILE A 456 -3.61 4.74 -17.37
C ILE A 456 -3.74 6.11 -16.73
N GLU A 457 -4.11 6.13 -15.47
CA GLU A 457 -4.22 7.33 -14.67
C GLU A 457 -3.32 7.19 -13.45
N VAL A 458 -2.42 8.15 -13.27
CA VAL A 458 -1.59 8.25 -12.06
C VAL A 458 -2.22 9.30 -11.17
N LEU A 459 -2.65 8.87 -9.99
CA LEU A 459 -3.24 9.77 -9.00
C LEU A 459 -2.23 10.06 -7.90
N GLU A 460 -2.02 11.34 -7.60
CA GLU A 460 -1.11 11.82 -6.56
C GLU A 460 -1.91 12.53 -5.47
N PHE A 461 -1.95 11.91 -4.29
CA PHE A 461 -2.73 12.36 -3.14
C PHE A 461 -1.90 13.20 -2.15
N GLY A 462 -0.60 13.43 -2.39
CA GLY A 462 0.27 14.12 -1.43
C GLY A 462 -0.27 15.48 -1.00
N ARG A 463 -0.75 15.60 0.25
CA ARG A 463 -1.48 16.78 0.77
C ARG A 463 -0.81 18.11 0.43
N LEU A 464 0.51 18.19 0.66
CA LEU A 464 1.29 19.39 0.43
C LEU A 464 1.52 19.67 -1.07
N LYS A 465 1.66 18.63 -1.90
CA LYS A 465 1.72 18.78 -3.37
C LYS A 465 0.40 19.28 -3.93
N VAL A 466 -0.71 18.67 -3.51
CA VAL A 466 -2.06 19.06 -3.91
C VAL A 466 -2.31 20.52 -3.51
N ALA A 467 -1.96 20.91 -2.27
CA ALA A 467 -2.06 22.30 -1.82
C ALA A 467 -1.17 23.25 -2.63
N ALA A 468 0.08 22.88 -2.92
CA ALA A 468 0.99 23.69 -3.73
C ALA A 468 0.47 23.86 -5.17
N HIS A 469 -0.07 22.80 -5.77
CA HIS A 469 -0.66 22.85 -7.11
C HIS A 469 -1.92 23.72 -7.15
N ARG A 470 -2.78 23.61 -6.12
CA ARG A 470 -3.94 24.48 -5.92
C ARG A 470 -3.54 25.96 -5.84
N ALA A 471 -2.54 26.28 -5.01
CA ALA A 471 -2.06 27.65 -4.86
C ALA A 471 -1.47 28.21 -6.18
N LYS A 472 -0.74 27.39 -6.94
CA LYS A 472 -0.23 27.77 -8.26
C LYS A 472 -1.36 28.12 -9.23
N ARG A 473 -2.41 27.28 -9.31
CA ARG A 473 -3.57 27.52 -10.17
C ARG A 473 -4.35 28.78 -9.82
N GLN A 474 -4.53 29.07 -8.53
CA GLN A 474 -5.20 30.29 -8.08
C GLN A 474 -4.49 31.56 -8.55
N ASN A 475 -3.15 31.51 -8.70
CA ASN A 475 -2.38 32.64 -9.21
C ASN A 475 -2.43 32.78 -10.75
N GLU A 476 -2.67 31.69 -11.48
CA GLU A 476 -2.59 31.65 -12.95
C GLU A 476 -3.87 32.14 -13.66
N SER A 477 -4.96 32.44 -12.93
CA SER A 477 -6.23 32.98 -13.47
C SER A 477 -6.86 32.17 -14.62
N THR A 478 -6.38 30.95 -14.88
CA THR A 478 -6.90 30.08 -15.94
C THR A 478 -8.11 29.31 -15.43
N GLU A 479 -9.26 29.50 -16.09
CA GLU A 479 -10.51 28.80 -15.77
C GLU A 479 -10.48 27.29 -16.15
N THR A 480 -9.49 26.83 -16.92
CA THR A 480 -9.45 25.44 -17.37
C THR A 480 -8.99 24.49 -16.26
N LYS A 481 -9.86 23.55 -15.87
CA LYS A 481 -9.56 22.49 -14.89
C LYS A 481 -8.49 21.49 -15.35
N GLU A 482 -8.21 21.44 -16.64
CA GLU A 482 -7.25 20.52 -17.24
C GLU A 482 -6.12 21.30 -17.90
N THR A 483 -4.88 20.85 -17.71
CA THR A 483 -3.68 21.46 -18.30
C THR A 483 -2.92 20.37 -19.06
N GLU A 484 -2.79 20.52 -20.37
CA GLU A 484 -1.92 19.66 -21.17
C GLU A 484 -0.47 20.12 -20.98
N VAL A 485 0.34 19.28 -20.33
CA VAL A 485 1.74 19.63 -20.02
C VAL A 485 2.68 19.24 -21.16
N ARG A 486 2.29 18.21 -21.92
CA ARG A 486 2.93 17.78 -23.17
C ARG A 486 1.91 16.98 -24.00
N PRO A 487 2.14 16.78 -25.32
CA PRO A 487 1.20 16.09 -26.18
C PRO A 487 0.72 14.76 -25.58
N GLY A 488 -0.59 14.66 -25.31
CA GLY A 488 -1.22 13.43 -24.81
C GLY A 488 -1.10 13.17 -23.30
N VAL A 489 -0.43 14.06 -22.55
CA VAL A 489 -0.38 14.02 -21.08
C VAL A 489 -1.12 15.21 -20.50
N LYS A 490 -2.18 14.90 -19.77
CA LYS A 490 -3.05 15.89 -19.16
C LYS A 490 -2.99 15.80 -17.65
N ILE A 491 -2.90 16.96 -17.00
CA ILE A 491 -2.95 17.09 -15.55
C ILE A 491 -4.22 17.81 -15.15
N GLU A 492 -4.97 17.19 -14.25
CA GLU A 492 -6.17 17.74 -13.63
C GLU A 492 -5.99 17.77 -12.11
N LEU A 493 -6.39 18.87 -11.49
CA LEU A 493 -6.54 18.95 -10.03
C LEU A 493 -8.00 18.63 -9.69
N VAL A 494 -8.23 17.57 -8.93
CA VAL A 494 -9.54 17.22 -8.39
C VAL A 494 -9.60 17.72 -6.95
N ASP A 495 -10.37 18.77 -6.71
CA ASP A 495 -10.42 19.48 -5.43
C ASP A 495 -11.58 18.97 -4.53
N TYR A 496 -11.73 19.58 -3.34
CA TYR A 496 -12.82 19.33 -2.39
C TYR A 496 -14.19 19.75 -2.94
N ASP A 497 -14.22 20.70 -3.88
CA ASP A 497 -15.44 21.18 -4.55
C ASP A 497 -15.94 20.22 -5.64
N ALA A 498 -15.14 19.20 -5.97
CA ALA A 498 -15.47 18.09 -6.87
C ALA A 498 -15.61 16.79 -6.05
N PRO A 499 -16.63 16.67 -5.18
CA PRO A 499 -16.85 15.43 -4.43
C PRO A 499 -17.17 14.29 -5.39
N SER A 500 -16.58 13.12 -5.14
CA SER A 500 -17.08 11.91 -5.77
C SER A 500 -18.36 11.56 -5.06
N ARG A 501 -19.47 11.73 -5.78
CA ARG A 501 -20.77 11.23 -5.36
C ARG A 501 -20.95 9.90 -6.05
N TYR A 502 -21.35 8.91 -5.28
CA TYR A 502 -21.89 7.67 -5.80
C TYR A 502 -23.40 7.78 -5.61
N PRO A 503 -24.08 8.59 -6.45
CA PRO A 503 -25.52 8.59 -6.48
C PRO A 503 -25.96 7.21 -6.91
N ASP A 504 -27.23 6.95 -6.71
CA ASP A 504 -27.87 5.67 -6.91
C ASP A 504 -28.30 5.44 -8.38
N PRO A 505 -27.55 4.69 -9.23
CA PRO A 505 -28.14 4.07 -10.42
C PRO A 505 -28.64 2.64 -10.15
N GLU A 506 -28.16 1.97 -9.10
CA GLU A 506 -28.46 0.56 -8.77
C GLU A 506 -28.83 0.28 -7.29
N HIS A 507 -28.93 1.33 -6.49
CA HIS A 507 -29.30 1.37 -5.08
C HIS A 507 -28.40 0.52 -4.18
N VAL A 508 -27.08 0.55 -4.40
CA VAL A 508 -26.14 -0.31 -3.64
C VAL A 508 -25.99 0.14 -2.19
N PHE A 509 -25.98 1.46 -1.97
CA PHE A 509 -25.85 2.08 -0.65
C PHE A 509 -27.21 2.59 -0.17
N GLY A 510 -27.41 2.61 1.15
CA GLY A 510 -28.64 3.11 1.76
C GLY A 510 -28.81 4.64 1.62
N GLU A 511 -27.73 5.33 1.28
CA GLU A 511 -27.66 6.78 1.10
C GLU A 511 -26.57 7.15 0.08
N ASP A 512 -26.59 8.40 -0.39
CA ASP A 512 -25.56 8.94 -1.28
C ASP A 512 -24.20 8.95 -0.57
N ILE A 513 -23.22 8.23 -1.12
CA ILE A 513 -21.87 8.24 -0.56
C ILE A 513 -21.06 9.36 -1.18
N ILE A 514 -20.61 10.28 -0.33
CA ILE A 514 -19.82 11.46 -0.68
C ILE A 514 -18.40 11.26 -0.17
N THR A 515 -17.40 11.48 -1.04
CA THR A 515 -15.98 11.47 -0.67
C THR A 515 -15.24 12.64 -1.30
N CYS A 516 -14.35 13.30 -0.55
CA CYS A 516 -13.83 14.62 -0.90
C CYS A 516 -12.29 14.74 -0.89
N LEU A 517 -11.53 13.68 -0.61
CA LEU A 517 -10.06 13.76 -0.53
C LEU A 517 -9.45 14.20 -1.88
N PRO A 518 -8.76 15.35 -1.96
CA PRO A 518 -8.30 15.91 -3.22
C PRO A 518 -7.05 15.20 -3.74
N TYR A 519 -6.83 15.26 -5.06
CA TYR A 519 -5.67 14.66 -5.71
C TYR A 519 -5.33 15.36 -7.02
N ILE A 520 -4.11 15.13 -7.48
CA ILE A 520 -3.66 15.48 -8.83
C ILE A 520 -3.79 14.23 -9.69
N LYS A 521 -4.52 14.34 -10.80
CA LYS A 521 -4.73 13.30 -11.78
C LYS A 521 -3.85 13.55 -12.99
N GLY A 522 -2.92 12.65 -13.26
CA GLY A 522 -2.18 12.58 -14.52
C GLY A 522 -2.79 11.52 -15.42
N THR A 523 -3.30 11.91 -16.59
CA THR A 523 -3.91 10.98 -17.55
C THR A 523 -3.02 10.79 -18.77
N TYR A 524 -2.83 9.54 -19.17
CA TYR A 524 -2.31 9.18 -20.48
C TYR A 524 -3.47 8.95 -21.45
N GLY A 525 -3.57 9.75 -22.52
CA GLY A 525 -4.65 9.62 -23.49
C GLY A 525 -4.52 8.37 -24.38
N SER A 526 -5.62 7.93 -24.99
CA SER A 526 -5.65 6.79 -25.94
C SER A 526 -4.90 7.06 -27.25
N THR A 527 -4.72 8.33 -27.62
CA THR A 527 -3.78 8.78 -28.68
C THR A 527 -2.46 9.28 -28.11
N GLY A 528 -2.33 9.31 -26.78
CA GLY A 528 -1.21 9.85 -26.00
C GLY A 528 -0.07 8.85 -25.97
N ILE A 529 0.66 8.82 -27.08
CA ILE A 529 1.85 8.02 -27.26
C ILE A 529 2.81 8.30 -26.09
N ILE A 530 3.20 7.25 -25.35
CA ILE A 530 4.23 7.25 -24.31
C ILE A 530 5.57 7.62 -24.97
N GLY A 531 5.77 8.91 -25.22
CA GLY A 531 6.79 9.48 -26.11
C GLY A 531 6.59 8.94 -27.52
N GLU A 532 6.52 9.76 -28.57
CA GLU A 532 6.66 9.19 -29.93
C GLU A 532 7.79 8.16 -29.90
N PRO A 533 7.51 6.85 -30.08
CA PRO A 533 8.60 5.93 -30.16
C PRO A 533 9.32 6.42 -31.42
N LYS A 534 10.59 6.80 -31.27
CA LYS A 534 11.48 6.85 -32.43
C LYS A 534 11.41 5.54 -33.25
N ASP A 535 10.83 4.48 -32.66
CA ASP A 535 10.82 3.11 -33.13
C ASP A 535 9.39 2.55 -33.47
N GLY A 536 8.30 3.33 -33.38
CA GLY A 536 6.96 2.92 -33.88
C GLY A 536 6.24 1.72 -33.22
N LEU A 537 6.70 1.21 -32.07
CA LEU A 537 6.39 -0.17 -31.62
C LEU A 537 5.42 -0.33 -30.42
N TRP A 538 4.74 0.73 -29.96
CA TRP A 538 3.82 0.64 -28.82
C TRP A 538 2.36 0.86 -29.25
N ASP A 539 1.50 -0.10 -28.94
CA ASP A 539 0.06 -0.12 -29.26
C ASP A 539 -0.82 0.51 -28.16
N GLY A 540 -0.23 1.02 -27.09
CA GLY A 540 -0.95 1.79 -26.07
C GLY A 540 -1.48 1.02 -24.87
N THR A 541 -1.46 -0.32 -24.88
CA THR A 541 -2.29 -1.09 -23.94
C THR A 541 -1.50 -2.04 -23.04
N TRP A 542 -1.81 -2.00 -21.74
CA TRP A 542 -1.36 -2.98 -20.74
C TRP A 542 -2.57 -3.67 -20.12
N ASP A 543 -2.47 -4.98 -19.88
CA ASP A 543 -3.51 -5.79 -19.25
C ASP A 543 -3.46 -5.70 -17.72
N SER A 544 -2.28 -5.45 -17.16
CA SER A 544 -2.09 -5.11 -15.75
C SER A 544 -0.92 -4.15 -15.59
N VAL A 545 -0.94 -3.37 -14.51
CA VAL A 545 0.09 -2.35 -14.25
C VAL A 545 0.59 -2.48 -12.83
N PHE A 546 1.89 -2.45 -12.62
CA PHE A 546 2.51 -2.37 -11.31
C PHE A 546 3.31 -1.10 -11.14
N MET A 547 3.53 -0.69 -9.90
CA MET A 547 4.27 0.52 -9.59
C MET A 547 5.09 0.34 -8.31
N ASP A 548 6.31 0.88 -8.32
CA ASP A 548 7.06 1.23 -7.12
C ASP A 548 7.40 2.72 -7.11
N GLU A 549 8.29 3.14 -6.22
CA GLU A 549 8.73 4.54 -6.05
C GLU A 549 9.28 5.20 -7.33
N SER A 550 9.80 4.40 -8.26
CA SER A 550 10.57 4.84 -9.42
C SER A 550 10.20 4.14 -10.72
N HIS A 551 9.36 3.10 -10.68
CA HIS A 551 9.01 2.30 -11.84
C HIS A 551 7.50 2.22 -12.03
N VAL A 552 7.09 2.19 -13.30
CA VAL A 552 5.78 1.68 -13.72
C VAL A 552 6.03 0.47 -14.62
N ILE A 553 5.37 -0.64 -14.32
CA ILE A 553 5.58 -1.93 -14.98
C ILE A 553 4.27 -2.38 -15.59
N GLY A 554 4.15 -2.28 -16.90
CA GLY A 554 3.02 -2.81 -17.64
C GLY A 554 3.21 -4.27 -18.00
N THR A 555 2.15 -5.06 -17.96
CA THR A 555 2.12 -6.42 -18.50
C THR A 555 1.25 -6.48 -19.74
N LYS A 556 1.65 -7.31 -20.69
CA LYS A 556 0.78 -7.79 -21.75
C LYS A 556 0.51 -9.25 -21.58
N GLU A 557 -0.75 -9.62 -21.70
CA GLU A 557 -1.27 -10.93 -21.47
C GLU A 557 -1.92 -11.48 -22.74
N SER A 558 -1.72 -12.77 -22.99
CA SER A 558 -2.39 -13.48 -24.07
C SER A 558 -3.02 -14.75 -23.52
N LYS A 559 -4.15 -15.17 -24.07
CA LYS A 559 -4.66 -16.52 -23.83
C LYS A 559 -3.88 -17.52 -24.68
N SER A 560 -3.29 -18.53 -24.04
CA SER A 560 -2.75 -19.69 -24.73
C SER A 560 -3.86 -20.65 -25.19
N ASP A 561 -3.50 -21.62 -26.04
CA ASP A 561 -4.41 -22.63 -26.60
C ASP A 561 -5.12 -23.48 -25.52
N ASP A 562 -4.51 -23.62 -24.35
CA ASP A 562 -5.08 -24.28 -23.17
C ASP A 562 -6.10 -23.40 -22.39
N GLY A 563 -6.36 -22.18 -22.86
CA GLY A 563 -7.24 -21.20 -22.23
C GLY A 563 -6.62 -20.45 -21.05
N ALA A 564 -5.37 -20.75 -20.67
CA ALA A 564 -4.66 -20.03 -19.63
C ALA A 564 -4.25 -18.64 -20.13
N THR A 565 -4.40 -17.62 -19.29
CA THR A 565 -3.78 -16.32 -19.57
C THR A 565 -2.29 -16.42 -19.24
N ARG A 566 -1.41 -15.87 -20.07
CA ARG A 566 0.04 -15.87 -19.89
C ARG A 566 0.61 -14.47 -20.10
N ILE A 567 1.56 -14.08 -19.26
CA ILE A 567 2.29 -12.82 -19.46
C ILE A 567 3.27 -13.03 -20.61
N GLN A 568 3.07 -12.29 -21.70
CA GLN A 568 3.91 -12.36 -22.90
C GLN A 568 5.06 -11.35 -22.86
N LYS A 569 4.80 -10.18 -22.28
CA LYS A 569 5.75 -9.08 -22.25
C LYS A 569 5.59 -8.27 -20.98
N LEU A 570 6.71 -7.83 -20.42
CA LEU A 570 6.75 -6.76 -19.43
C LEU A 570 7.36 -5.51 -20.06
N ASP A 571 6.71 -4.38 -19.89
CA ASP A 571 7.26 -3.06 -20.22
C ASP A 571 7.57 -2.34 -18.91
N MET A 572 8.81 -1.89 -18.74
CA MET A 572 9.21 -1.13 -17.57
C MET A 572 9.55 0.31 -17.96
N LEU A 573 8.95 1.26 -17.26
CA LEU A 573 9.25 2.69 -17.33
C LEU A 573 9.95 3.12 -16.03
N TYR A 574 11.05 3.85 -16.12
CA TYR A 574 11.77 4.37 -14.95
C TYR A 574 11.71 5.89 -14.87
N PHE A 575 11.27 6.42 -13.73
CA PHE A 575 11.07 7.84 -13.44
C PHE A 575 12.12 8.46 -12.51
N GLY A 576 13.00 7.63 -11.93
CA GLY A 576 13.90 8.03 -10.84
C GLY A 576 15.14 8.83 -11.21
#